data_AF-A0A8T5P324-F1
#
_entry.id   AF-A0A8T5P324-F1
#
_cell.length_a   1.000
_cell.length_b   1.000
_cell.length_c   1.000
_cell.angle_alpha   90.00
_cell.angle_beta   90.00
_cell.angle_gamma   90.00
#
_symmetry.space_group_name_H-M   'P 1'
#
loop_
_entity.id
_entity.type
_entity.pdbx_description
1 polymer ?
#
loop_
_entity_poly.entity_id
_entity_poly.type
_entity_poly.pdbx_seq_one_letter_code
_entity_poly.pdbx_strand_id
1 'polypeptide(L)'
;MKNGVFLCTCSGTIDIDFKKLKSRAGADVIEIHEMLCQEPEKIKKVFESKGLSSALVACTSKKEVFEALDLDISFINLREHCGWVHDREEATEKAVSLVCTAINCPQDGRKRIIDPGKDVLIIGPASPGIQIAQRMSGCANIRLLITEPCDSGAATHTGANILTGRVNNIEGGPGDFRINILKNPVSSEECISCGKCIDVCPINAIDRYPVFSISEKCDRCGKCYDICPSQAIDLEDNITTMKTGQVLAIGKNAIYPDEKKGFYITSIGNDVEGTVSLALPAAMEIMANTGGIERDSPAKAIMEGCAAGKSGFQGCTLCEKACHHGAIIRKDDKITFDEISCTGCGACASVCPISLFRMEDDIYGKMEYLLGGYLPSNSRRTEKTRKILMFTCEHSIPLLDKAGELRIKYPAV
;
A
#
# COMPACT_ATOMS: atom_id res chain seq x y z
N MET A 1 5.22 -6.54 -27.61
CA MET A 1 4.48 -5.28 -27.41
C MET A 1 5.16 -4.25 -28.28
N LYS A 2 4.39 -3.41 -28.98
CA LYS A 2 4.95 -2.42 -29.90
C LYS A 2 4.94 -1.07 -29.21
N ASN A 3 6.11 -0.52 -28.89
CA ASN A 3 6.23 0.63 -28.01
C ASN A 3 6.53 1.90 -28.82
N GLY A 4 5.79 2.98 -28.58
CA GLY A 4 6.08 4.29 -29.18
C GLY A 4 6.72 5.26 -28.21
N VAL A 5 7.70 6.04 -28.66
CA VAL A 5 8.34 7.11 -27.89
C VAL A 5 8.07 8.45 -28.55
N PHE A 6 7.50 9.37 -27.78
CA PHE A 6 7.15 10.71 -28.24
C PHE A 6 8.02 11.73 -27.50
N LEU A 7 8.98 12.29 -28.23
CA LEU A 7 9.98 13.22 -27.70
C LEU A 7 9.52 14.65 -27.94
N CYS A 8 9.42 15.45 -26.89
CA CYS A 8 9.10 16.87 -26.99
C CYS A 8 10.39 17.70 -26.89
N THR A 9 10.61 18.64 -27.81
CA THR A 9 11.74 19.60 -27.71
C THR A 9 11.39 20.84 -26.89
N CYS A 10 10.11 21.00 -26.51
CA CYS A 10 9.58 22.14 -25.78
C CYS A 10 9.99 23.47 -26.43
N SER A 11 9.67 23.64 -27.71
CA SER A 11 10.07 24.81 -28.51
C SER A 11 11.59 25.00 -28.58
N GLY A 12 12.34 23.89 -28.63
CA GLY A 12 13.80 23.89 -28.71
C GLY A 12 14.52 24.29 -27.42
N THR A 13 13.82 24.39 -26.28
CA THR A 13 14.42 24.79 -25.00
C THR A 13 15.18 23.66 -24.29
N ILE A 14 15.07 22.42 -24.78
CA ILE A 14 15.75 21.24 -24.24
C ILE A 14 17.03 21.00 -25.03
N ASP A 15 18.19 21.20 -24.40
CA ASP A 15 19.50 21.03 -25.06
C ASP A 15 19.94 19.56 -25.09
N ILE A 16 19.28 18.78 -25.94
CA ILE A 16 19.56 17.36 -26.18
C ILE A 16 19.67 17.14 -27.71
N ASP A 17 20.61 16.29 -28.13
CA ASP A 17 20.62 15.80 -29.51
C ASP A 17 19.56 14.69 -29.68
N PHE A 18 18.34 15.13 -29.99
CA PHE A 18 17.21 14.22 -30.24
C PHE A 18 17.43 13.28 -31.43
N LYS A 19 18.29 13.63 -32.40
CA LYS A 19 18.62 12.73 -33.52
C LYS A 19 19.48 11.56 -33.04
N LYS A 20 20.51 11.86 -32.24
CA LYS A 20 21.36 10.84 -31.59
C LYS A 20 20.57 10.00 -30.58
N LEU A 21 19.61 10.60 -29.88
CA LEU A 21 18.70 9.86 -29.00
C LEU A 21 17.84 8.88 -29.81
N LYS A 22 17.18 9.37 -30.87
CA LYS A 22 16.33 8.56 -31.74
C LYS A 22 17.08 7.37 -32.36
N SER A 23 18.35 7.52 -32.73
CA SER A 23 19.13 6.42 -33.30
C SER A 23 19.58 5.35 -32.28
N ARG A 24 19.53 5.65 -30.98
CA ARG A 24 20.06 4.77 -29.91
C ARG A 24 19.01 4.20 -28.96
N ALA A 25 17.83 4.82 -28.86
CA ALA A 25 16.79 4.41 -27.91
C ALA A 25 16.15 3.04 -28.21
N GLY A 26 16.20 2.57 -29.47
CA GLY A 26 15.78 1.21 -29.82
C GLY A 26 14.27 0.91 -29.74
N ALA A 27 13.39 1.92 -29.78
CA ALA A 27 11.94 1.71 -29.81
C ALA A 27 11.40 1.44 -31.23
N ASP A 28 10.23 0.80 -31.33
CA ASP A 28 9.56 0.50 -32.61
C ASP A 28 9.19 1.76 -33.39
N VAL A 29 8.73 2.80 -32.68
CA VAL A 29 8.36 4.10 -33.25
C VAL A 29 8.93 5.20 -32.36
N ILE A 30 9.64 6.16 -32.95
CA ILE A 30 10.12 7.35 -32.26
C ILE A 30 9.78 8.59 -33.07
N GLU A 31 8.94 9.45 -32.50
CA GLU A 31 8.54 10.72 -33.09
C GLU A 31 9.10 11.88 -32.27
N ILE A 32 9.54 12.94 -32.95
CA ILE A 32 10.07 14.16 -32.31
C ILE A 32 9.11 15.30 -32.66
N HIS A 33 8.64 16.00 -31.63
CA HIS A 33 7.67 17.08 -31.74
C HIS A 33 8.16 18.31 -30.98
N GLU A 34 7.74 19.50 -31.43
CA GLU A 34 8.19 20.74 -30.82
C GLU A 34 7.34 21.17 -29.62
N MET A 35 6.02 21.13 -29.77
CA MET A 35 5.05 21.51 -28.75
C MET A 35 4.00 20.41 -28.58
N LEU A 36 4.45 19.23 -28.12
CA LEU A 36 3.61 18.03 -28.06
C LEU A 36 2.33 18.23 -27.23
N CYS A 37 2.37 19.05 -26.18
CA CYS A 37 1.22 19.37 -25.34
C CYS A 37 0.16 20.26 -26.01
N GLN A 38 0.48 20.93 -27.12
CA GLN A 38 -0.51 21.70 -27.90
C GLN A 38 -1.23 20.83 -28.93
N GLU A 39 -0.66 19.67 -29.28
CA GLU A 39 -1.19 18.78 -30.30
C GLU A 39 -1.18 17.30 -29.82
N PRO A 40 -1.79 16.98 -28.66
CA PRO A 40 -1.73 15.64 -28.07
C PRO A 40 -2.37 14.57 -28.97
N GLU A 41 -3.34 14.95 -29.81
CA GLU A 41 -3.99 14.05 -30.78
C GLU A 41 -3.01 13.40 -31.79
N LYS A 42 -1.83 14.01 -32.00
CA LYS A 42 -0.78 13.39 -32.82
C LYS A 42 -0.30 12.07 -32.23
N ILE A 43 -0.25 11.96 -30.90
CA ILE A 43 0.10 10.72 -30.20
C ILE A 43 -0.93 9.65 -30.53
N LYS A 44 -2.21 9.96 -30.33
CA LYS A 44 -3.33 9.04 -30.59
C LYS A 44 -3.36 8.54 -32.04
N LYS A 45 -3.19 9.45 -33.00
CA LYS A 45 -3.13 9.10 -34.43
C LYS A 45 -1.97 8.13 -34.75
N VAL A 46 -0.79 8.35 -34.18
CA VAL A 46 0.37 7.45 -34.38
C VAL A 46 0.15 6.12 -33.65
N PHE A 47 -0.41 6.17 -32.43
CA PHE A 47 -0.72 5.01 -31.60
C PHE A 47 -1.64 4.03 -32.34
N GLU A 48 -2.75 4.53 -32.86
CA GLU A 48 -3.73 3.73 -33.61
C GLU A 48 -3.16 3.26 -34.96
N SER A 49 -2.59 4.17 -35.76
CA SER A 49 -2.12 3.84 -37.12
C SER A 49 -0.93 2.88 -37.16
N LYS A 50 -0.08 2.90 -36.13
CA LYS A 50 1.07 2.00 -36.02
C LYS A 50 0.76 0.76 -35.18
N GLY A 51 -0.42 0.66 -34.56
CA GLY A 51 -0.82 -0.45 -33.70
C GLY A 51 0.10 -0.56 -32.47
N LEU A 52 0.33 0.56 -31.79
CA LEU A 52 1.13 0.58 -30.57
C LEU A 52 0.37 -0.06 -29.41
N SER A 53 1.10 -0.71 -28.51
CA SER A 53 0.57 -1.29 -27.28
C SER A 53 0.69 -0.32 -26.10
N SER A 54 1.72 0.52 -26.11
CA SER A 54 1.99 1.52 -25.07
C SER A 54 2.79 2.70 -25.66
N ALA A 55 2.75 3.83 -24.96
CA ALA A 55 3.45 5.06 -25.33
C ALA A 55 4.29 5.61 -24.17
N LEU A 56 5.51 6.03 -24.48
CA LEU A 56 6.40 6.78 -23.59
C LEU A 56 6.43 8.24 -24.04
N VAL A 57 5.98 9.16 -23.19
CA VAL A 57 5.93 10.59 -23.48
C VAL A 57 7.01 11.32 -22.68
N ALA A 58 7.93 11.99 -23.38
CA ALA A 58 8.99 12.78 -22.76
C ALA A 58 8.52 14.20 -22.38
N CYS A 59 7.50 14.28 -21.52
CA CYS A 59 6.98 15.52 -20.97
C CYS A 59 6.23 15.24 -19.65
N THR A 60 6.69 15.83 -18.54
CA THR A 60 6.06 15.68 -17.22
C THR A 60 5.26 16.91 -16.78
N SER A 61 5.46 18.06 -17.41
CA SER A 61 4.86 19.33 -16.96
C SER A 61 3.42 19.55 -17.42
N LYS A 62 2.90 18.69 -18.31
CA LYS A 62 1.54 18.75 -18.88
C LYS A 62 0.92 17.35 -18.95
N LYS A 63 1.17 16.52 -17.93
CA LYS A 63 0.69 15.12 -17.89
C LYS A 63 -0.81 15.01 -18.09
N GLU A 64 -1.60 15.89 -17.45
CA GLU A 64 -3.07 15.82 -17.52
C GLU A 64 -3.59 15.92 -18.96
N VAL A 65 -2.88 16.64 -19.84
CA VAL A 65 -3.24 16.78 -21.26
C VAL A 65 -3.09 15.46 -22.01
N PHE A 66 -2.09 14.66 -21.66
CA PHE A 66 -1.81 13.38 -22.31
C PHE A 66 -2.62 12.24 -21.70
N GLU A 67 -2.82 12.25 -20.38
CA GLU A 67 -3.65 11.25 -19.68
C GLU A 67 -5.11 11.29 -20.15
N ALA A 68 -5.59 12.47 -20.57
CA ALA A 68 -6.93 12.62 -21.17
C ALA A 68 -7.13 11.86 -22.50
N LEU A 69 -6.07 11.32 -23.11
CA LEU A 69 -6.17 10.55 -24.37
C LEU A 69 -6.71 9.12 -24.18
N ASP A 70 -6.80 8.63 -22.94
CA ASP A 70 -7.24 7.27 -22.60
C ASP A 70 -6.40 6.17 -23.31
N LEU A 71 -5.08 6.33 -23.24
CA LEU A 71 -4.08 5.41 -23.80
C LEU A 71 -3.16 4.92 -22.68
N ASP A 72 -2.50 3.77 -22.87
CA ASP A 72 -1.45 3.30 -21.97
C ASP A 72 -0.18 4.16 -22.14
N ILE A 73 -0.08 5.21 -21.33
CA ILE A 73 0.98 6.23 -21.39
C ILE A 73 1.83 6.19 -20.12
N SER A 74 3.14 6.13 -20.32
CA SER A 74 4.16 6.37 -19.30
C SER A 74 4.91 7.67 -19.59
N PHE A 75 5.51 8.26 -18.57
CA PHE A 75 6.15 9.58 -18.68
C PHE A 75 7.62 9.54 -18.30
N ILE A 76 8.42 10.37 -18.98
CA ILE A 76 9.82 10.57 -18.65
C ILE A 76 10.18 12.05 -18.67
N ASN A 77 10.92 12.52 -17.66
CA ASN A 77 11.37 13.90 -17.58
C ASN A 77 12.73 14.06 -18.28
N LEU A 78 12.73 14.60 -19.50
CA LEU A 78 13.97 14.96 -20.23
C LEU A 78 14.30 16.45 -20.15
N ARG A 79 13.55 17.26 -19.40
CA ARG A 79 13.72 18.72 -19.33
C ARG A 79 14.36 19.13 -18.02
N GLU A 80 13.59 19.19 -16.93
CA GLU A 80 14.06 19.59 -15.60
C GLU A 80 15.14 18.63 -15.07
N HIS A 81 15.00 17.33 -15.36
CA HIS A 81 15.93 16.31 -14.87
C HIS A 81 17.07 16.01 -15.85
N CYS A 82 17.07 16.62 -17.04
CA CYS A 82 18.05 16.30 -18.07
C CYS A 82 18.53 17.54 -18.85
N GLY A 83 17.82 17.99 -19.88
CA GLY A 83 18.32 19.01 -20.81
C GLY A 83 18.49 20.43 -20.25
N TRP A 84 17.91 20.78 -19.09
CA TRP A 84 18.12 22.10 -18.46
C TRP A 84 19.28 22.14 -17.46
N VAL A 85 19.73 20.97 -17.01
CA VAL A 85 20.67 20.82 -15.89
C VAL A 85 22.01 20.22 -16.29
N HIS A 86 22.11 19.68 -17.51
CA HIS A 86 23.35 19.12 -18.07
C HIS A 86 23.76 19.87 -19.33
N ASP A 87 25.00 19.70 -19.75
CA ASP A 87 25.44 20.19 -21.05
C ASP A 87 25.06 19.21 -22.15
N ARG A 88 24.92 19.67 -23.40
CA ARG A 88 24.32 18.92 -24.51
C ARG A 88 24.78 17.47 -24.64
N GLU A 89 26.09 17.22 -24.56
CA GLU A 89 26.65 15.88 -24.72
C GLU A 89 26.22 14.95 -23.56
N GLU A 90 26.43 15.41 -22.33
CA GLU A 90 26.03 14.71 -21.11
C GLU A 90 24.51 14.48 -21.02
N ALA A 91 23.73 15.52 -21.35
CA ALA A 91 22.27 15.47 -21.42
C ALA A 91 21.80 14.42 -22.44
N THR A 92 22.46 14.33 -23.59
CA THR A 92 22.10 13.37 -24.63
C THR A 92 22.35 11.94 -24.18
N GLU A 93 23.52 11.67 -23.59
CA GLU A 93 23.84 10.32 -23.11
C GLU A 93 22.94 9.89 -21.94
N LYS A 94 22.64 10.81 -21.02
CA LYS A 94 21.66 10.59 -19.94
C LYS A 94 20.26 10.32 -20.52
N ALA A 95 19.80 11.11 -21.48
CA ALA A 95 18.49 10.96 -22.09
C ALA A 95 18.34 9.63 -22.85
N VAL A 96 19.38 9.18 -23.56
CA VAL A 96 19.42 7.84 -24.18
C VAL A 96 19.23 6.78 -23.10
N SER A 97 19.98 6.84 -22.01
CA SER A 97 19.91 5.84 -20.93
C SER A 97 18.54 5.81 -20.26
N LEU A 98 17.98 6.98 -19.96
CA LEU A 98 16.64 7.14 -19.39
C LEU A 98 15.57 6.53 -20.30
N VAL A 99 15.58 6.85 -21.59
CA VAL A 99 14.61 6.35 -22.56
C VAL A 99 14.77 4.85 -22.79
N CYS A 100 16.00 4.34 -22.97
CA CYS A 100 16.28 2.91 -23.10
C CYS A 100 15.76 2.15 -21.87
N THR A 101 16.00 2.68 -20.67
CA THR A 101 15.52 2.06 -19.43
C THR A 101 13.99 1.99 -19.42
N ALA A 102 13.32 3.09 -19.75
CA ALA A 102 11.86 3.15 -19.76
C ALA A 102 11.22 2.20 -20.79
N ILE A 103 11.85 1.98 -21.96
CA ILE A 103 11.34 1.07 -22.99
C ILE A 103 11.55 -0.40 -22.61
N ASN A 104 12.73 -0.73 -22.06
CA ASN A 104 13.15 -2.12 -21.87
C ASN A 104 12.85 -2.67 -20.47
N CYS A 105 12.47 -1.81 -19.52
CA CYS A 105 12.06 -2.20 -18.18
C CYS A 105 10.53 -2.27 -18.12
N PRO A 106 9.92 -3.48 -18.13
CA PRO A 106 8.47 -3.62 -18.11
C PRO A 106 7.90 -3.02 -16.82
N GLN A 107 6.90 -2.15 -16.95
CA GLN A 107 6.01 -1.85 -15.82
C GLN A 107 4.96 -2.98 -15.80
N ASP A 108 5.26 -4.12 -15.15
CA ASP A 108 4.34 -5.27 -15.11
C ASP A 108 3.26 -5.01 -14.05
N GLY A 109 2.35 -4.08 -14.33
CA GLY A 109 1.18 -3.80 -13.50
C GLY A 109 0.13 -4.90 -13.67
N ARG A 110 0.30 -6.03 -12.98
CA ARG A 110 -0.72 -7.09 -12.98
C ARG A 110 -1.70 -6.83 -11.86
N LYS A 111 -2.88 -6.35 -12.24
CA LYS A 111 -4.05 -6.33 -11.35
C LYS A 111 -4.40 -7.77 -10.96
N ARG A 112 -4.36 -8.07 -9.67
CA ARG A 112 -4.91 -9.30 -9.08
C ARG A 112 -6.18 -8.99 -8.32
N ILE A 113 -7.11 -9.94 -8.35
CA ILE A 113 -8.33 -9.90 -7.54
C ILE A 113 -8.03 -10.63 -6.22
N ILE A 114 -8.12 -9.89 -5.11
CA ILE A 114 -8.02 -10.42 -3.75
C ILE A 114 -9.43 -10.64 -3.24
N ASP A 115 -9.85 -11.88 -2.99
CA ASP A 115 -11.09 -12.11 -2.25
C ASP A 115 -10.82 -11.89 -0.75
N PRO A 116 -11.28 -10.79 -0.13
CA PRO A 116 -11.06 -10.55 1.29
C PRO A 116 -11.89 -11.50 2.16
N GLY A 117 -12.77 -12.32 1.58
CA GLY A 117 -13.74 -13.13 2.30
C GLY A 117 -14.87 -12.29 2.90
N LYS A 118 -15.70 -12.94 3.71
CA LYS A 118 -16.92 -12.36 4.30
C LYS A 118 -16.75 -11.85 5.72
N ASP A 119 -15.59 -12.06 6.35
CA ASP A 119 -15.34 -11.65 7.73
C ASP A 119 -14.99 -10.15 7.77
N VAL A 120 -15.79 -9.37 8.50
CA VAL A 120 -15.61 -7.93 8.65
C VAL A 120 -15.59 -7.56 10.13
N LEU A 121 -14.60 -6.77 10.52
CA LEU A 121 -14.51 -6.18 11.86
C LEU A 121 -14.91 -4.71 11.80
N ILE A 122 -15.89 -4.32 12.61
CA ILE A 122 -16.21 -2.92 12.89
C ILE A 122 -15.59 -2.56 14.23
N ILE A 123 -14.87 -1.45 14.31
CA ILE A 123 -14.24 -0.93 15.54
C ILE A 123 -14.82 0.46 15.79
N GLY A 124 -15.44 0.70 16.94
CA GLY A 124 -15.91 2.05 17.26
C GLY A 124 -17.03 2.12 18.30
N PRO A 125 -17.73 3.27 18.37
CA PRO A 125 -18.80 3.49 19.33
C PRO A 125 -19.98 2.52 19.13
N ALA A 126 -20.58 2.05 20.23
CA ALA A 126 -21.56 0.96 20.17
C ALA A 126 -22.78 1.29 19.29
N SER A 127 -23.43 2.44 19.48
CA SER A 127 -24.68 2.77 18.77
C SER A 127 -24.48 2.86 17.24
N PRO A 128 -23.56 3.69 16.71
CA PRO A 128 -23.27 3.71 15.28
C PRO A 128 -22.77 2.36 14.75
N GLY A 129 -21.88 1.69 15.49
CA GLY A 129 -21.32 0.40 15.11
C GLY A 129 -22.38 -0.69 14.97
N ILE A 130 -23.36 -0.74 15.89
CA ILE A 130 -24.50 -1.66 15.84
C ILE A 130 -25.38 -1.39 14.62
N GLN A 131 -25.70 -0.13 14.34
CA GLN A 131 -26.55 0.21 13.20
C GLN A 131 -25.89 -0.14 11.86
N ILE A 132 -24.59 0.10 11.72
CA ILE A 132 -23.83 -0.32 10.53
C ILE A 132 -23.77 -1.85 10.45
N ALA A 133 -23.49 -2.53 11.57
CA ALA A 133 -23.46 -3.99 11.61
C ALA A 133 -24.78 -4.62 11.16
N GLN A 134 -25.92 -4.11 11.63
CA GLN A 134 -27.24 -4.57 11.23
C GLN A 134 -27.46 -4.42 9.72
N ARG A 135 -27.05 -3.29 9.12
CA ARG A 135 -27.16 -3.05 7.67
C ARG A 135 -26.28 -3.99 6.84
N MET A 136 -25.17 -4.47 7.39
CA MET A 136 -24.23 -5.37 6.70
C MET A 136 -24.46 -6.87 7.00
N SER A 137 -25.25 -7.21 8.03
CA SER A 137 -25.44 -8.57 8.55
C SER A 137 -25.92 -9.60 7.52
N GLY A 138 -26.62 -9.17 6.47
CA GLY A 138 -27.09 -10.06 5.39
C GLY A 138 -26.01 -10.44 4.36
N CYS A 139 -24.88 -9.73 4.33
CA CYS A 139 -23.87 -9.84 3.28
C CYS A 139 -22.50 -10.34 3.80
N ALA A 140 -22.22 -10.15 5.10
CA ALA A 140 -20.92 -10.42 5.70
C ALA A 140 -21.06 -10.92 7.15
N ASN A 141 -20.05 -11.67 7.62
CA ASN A 141 -19.91 -12.10 9.01
C ASN A 141 -19.34 -10.92 9.82
N ILE A 142 -20.22 -10.17 10.47
CA ILE A 142 -19.84 -8.96 11.19
C ILE A 142 -19.42 -9.28 12.63
N ARG A 143 -18.24 -8.79 13.01
CA ARG A 143 -17.81 -8.66 14.41
C ARG A 143 -17.71 -7.19 14.76
N LEU A 144 -18.20 -6.81 15.93
CA LEU A 144 -18.19 -5.42 16.40
C LEU A 144 -17.35 -5.31 17.66
N LEU A 145 -16.19 -4.67 17.58
CA LEU A 145 -15.37 -4.29 18.72
C LEU A 145 -15.80 -2.91 19.22
N ILE A 146 -16.46 -2.88 20.38
CA ILE A 146 -16.94 -1.65 21.00
C ILE A 146 -15.80 -1.01 21.78
N THR A 147 -15.48 0.24 21.44
CA THR A 147 -14.38 1.01 22.08
C THR A 147 -14.86 2.04 23.08
N GLU A 148 -16.16 2.37 23.09
CA GLU A 148 -16.76 3.38 23.97
C GLU A 148 -18.05 2.86 24.62
N PRO A 149 -18.33 3.23 25.89
CA PRO A 149 -19.59 2.91 26.55
C PRO A 149 -20.78 3.56 25.82
N CYS A 150 -21.96 2.96 25.89
CA CYS A 150 -23.15 3.51 25.26
C CYS A 150 -24.42 3.34 26.10
N ASP A 151 -25.26 4.38 26.19
CA ASP A 151 -26.45 4.42 27.03
C ASP A 151 -27.67 3.62 26.50
N SER A 152 -27.58 3.02 25.30
CA SER A 152 -28.74 2.42 24.64
C SER A 152 -28.78 0.90 24.74
N GLY A 153 -29.95 0.35 25.08
CA GLY A 153 -30.22 -1.08 25.30
C GLY A 153 -30.20 -1.98 24.05
N ALA A 154 -29.32 -1.69 23.10
CA ALA A 154 -29.31 -2.24 21.74
C ALA A 154 -28.56 -3.58 21.59
N ALA A 155 -28.05 -4.17 22.67
CA ALA A 155 -27.13 -5.32 22.61
C ALA A 155 -27.78 -6.68 22.26
N THR A 156 -29.11 -6.79 22.25
CA THR A 156 -29.77 -8.12 22.27
C THR A 156 -30.16 -8.72 20.92
N HIS A 157 -30.13 -8.01 19.78
CA HIS A 157 -30.64 -8.56 18.50
C HIS A 157 -29.93 -8.07 17.21
N THR A 158 -28.60 -7.99 17.20
CA THR A 158 -27.87 -7.35 16.07
C THR A 158 -27.37 -8.32 15.00
N GLY A 159 -27.36 -9.64 15.26
CA GLY A 159 -26.77 -10.63 14.36
C GLY A 159 -25.23 -10.54 14.23
N ALA A 160 -24.59 -9.63 14.97
CA ALA A 160 -23.14 -9.42 14.99
C ALA A 160 -22.54 -9.99 16.28
N ASN A 161 -21.33 -10.54 16.19
CA ASN A 161 -20.58 -10.96 17.38
C ASN A 161 -19.93 -9.74 18.04
N ILE A 162 -20.40 -9.37 19.23
CA ILE A 162 -19.93 -8.19 19.97
C ILE A 162 -18.70 -8.57 20.80
N LEU A 163 -17.63 -7.82 20.58
CA LEU A 163 -16.37 -7.93 21.31
C LEU A 163 -16.16 -6.67 22.13
N THR A 164 -15.50 -6.82 23.28
CA THR A 164 -15.07 -5.69 24.11
C THR A 164 -13.59 -5.78 24.41
N GLY A 165 -12.93 -4.63 24.44
CA GLY A 165 -11.49 -4.53 24.63
C GLY A 165 -10.91 -3.33 23.90
N ARG A 166 -9.59 -3.23 23.90
CA ARG A 166 -8.85 -2.16 23.23
C ARG A 166 -7.94 -2.73 22.16
N VAL A 167 -7.88 -2.04 21.02
CA VAL A 167 -6.93 -2.39 19.96
C VAL A 167 -5.53 -2.03 20.42
N ASN A 168 -4.65 -3.02 20.50
CA ASN A 168 -3.24 -2.84 20.80
C ASN A 168 -2.40 -2.67 19.52
N ASN A 169 -2.70 -3.47 18.48
CA ASN A 169 -2.01 -3.41 17.19
C ASN A 169 -2.89 -4.01 16.07
N ILE A 170 -2.71 -3.51 14.84
CA ILE A 170 -3.35 -4.05 13.63
C ILE A 170 -2.28 -4.27 12.57
N GLU A 171 -2.15 -5.51 12.12
CA GLU A 171 -1.20 -5.91 11.08
C GLU A 171 -1.92 -6.57 9.89
N GLY A 172 -1.20 -6.70 8.78
CA GLY A 172 -1.69 -7.37 7.58
C GLY A 172 -2.39 -6.44 6.59
N GLY A 173 -3.26 -7.05 5.78
CA GLY A 173 -3.96 -6.41 4.66
C GLY A 173 -5.24 -7.16 4.31
N PRO A 174 -5.92 -6.77 3.21
CA PRO A 174 -7.16 -7.39 2.78
C PRO A 174 -7.08 -8.92 2.75
N GLY A 175 -8.01 -9.57 3.46
CA GLY A 175 -8.09 -11.03 3.58
C GLY A 175 -7.32 -11.67 4.75
N ASP A 176 -6.35 -10.98 5.36
CA ASP A 176 -5.59 -11.49 6.52
C ASP A 176 -5.18 -10.37 7.49
N PHE A 177 -6.12 -9.50 7.85
CA PHE A 177 -5.90 -8.56 8.94
C PHE A 177 -5.81 -9.32 10.26
N ARG A 178 -4.79 -9.00 11.06
CA ARG A 178 -4.56 -9.57 12.39
C ARG A 178 -4.65 -8.45 13.42
N ILE A 179 -5.66 -8.50 14.27
CA ILE A 179 -5.97 -7.48 15.28
C ILE A 179 -5.60 -8.05 16.63
N ASN A 180 -4.62 -7.44 17.29
CA ASN A 180 -4.28 -7.72 18.67
C ASN A 180 -5.16 -6.87 19.57
N ILE A 181 -6.03 -7.53 20.33
CA ILE A 181 -7.00 -6.91 21.23
C ILE A 181 -6.53 -7.20 22.66
N LEU A 182 -6.30 -6.15 23.44
CA LEU A 182 -6.24 -6.24 24.89
C LEU A 182 -7.67 -6.49 25.39
N LYS A 183 -7.93 -7.69 25.94
CA LYS A 183 -9.26 -8.07 26.39
C LYS A 183 -9.80 -7.08 27.41
N ASN A 184 -11.10 -6.87 27.36
CA ASN A 184 -11.79 -6.25 28.47
C ASN A 184 -11.60 -7.11 29.73
N PRO A 185 -11.17 -6.53 30.86
CA PRO A 185 -11.07 -7.25 32.14
C PRO A 185 -12.35 -7.93 32.59
N VAL A 186 -13.53 -7.49 32.12
CA VAL A 186 -14.79 -8.16 32.43
C VAL A 186 -15.22 -9.05 31.26
N SER A 187 -15.38 -10.34 31.54
CA SER A 187 -15.88 -11.34 30.59
C SER A 187 -17.34 -11.09 30.24
N SER A 188 -17.65 -10.95 28.95
CA SER A 188 -19.03 -10.81 28.46
C SER A 188 -19.85 -12.10 28.56
N GLU A 189 -19.21 -13.26 28.69
CA GLU A 189 -19.87 -14.56 28.78
C GLU A 189 -20.23 -14.92 30.23
N GLU A 190 -19.39 -14.53 31.18
CA GLU A 190 -19.54 -14.88 32.61
C GLU A 190 -20.21 -13.76 33.42
N CYS A 191 -20.24 -12.53 32.91
CA CYS A 191 -20.83 -11.41 33.63
C CYS A 191 -22.37 -11.52 33.69
N ILE A 192 -22.91 -11.70 34.89
CA ILE A 192 -24.36 -11.73 35.14
C ILE A 192 -24.99 -10.33 35.29
N SER A 193 -24.24 -9.27 35.00
CA SER A 193 -24.70 -7.88 35.07
C SER A 193 -25.27 -7.40 36.42
N CYS A 194 -24.75 -7.92 37.54
CA CYS A 194 -25.26 -7.60 38.88
C CYS A 194 -24.94 -6.19 39.40
N GLY A 195 -23.94 -5.50 38.85
CA GLY A 195 -23.59 -4.11 39.19
C GLY A 195 -22.68 -3.90 40.41
N LYS A 196 -22.44 -4.92 41.25
CA LYS A 196 -21.67 -4.79 42.51
C LYS A 196 -20.26 -4.21 42.33
N CYS A 197 -19.61 -4.49 41.20
CA CYS A 197 -18.26 -3.99 40.91
C CYS A 197 -18.21 -2.46 40.79
N ILE A 198 -19.27 -1.83 40.26
CA ILE A 198 -19.37 -0.37 40.15
C ILE A 198 -19.45 0.24 41.54
N ASP A 199 -20.32 -0.30 42.40
CA ASP A 199 -20.59 0.24 43.73
C ASP A 199 -19.34 0.28 44.63
N VAL A 200 -18.42 -0.66 44.43
CA VAL A 200 -17.19 -0.76 45.23
C VAL A 200 -15.99 -0.01 44.64
N CYS A 201 -16.08 0.48 43.40
CA CYS A 201 -14.96 1.10 42.72
C CYS A 201 -14.68 2.50 43.28
N PRO A 202 -13.56 2.74 43.98
CA PRO A 202 -13.32 4.01 44.69
C PRO A 202 -13.07 5.19 43.75
N ILE A 203 -12.74 4.92 42.49
CA ILE A 203 -12.33 5.90 41.49
C ILE A 203 -13.25 5.92 40.27
N ASN A 204 -14.40 5.23 40.34
CA ASN A 204 -15.39 5.17 39.25
C ASN A 204 -14.79 4.79 37.89
N ALA A 205 -13.94 3.78 37.87
CA ALA A 205 -13.25 3.32 36.67
C ALA A 205 -14.04 2.27 35.86
N ILE A 206 -15.24 1.87 36.31
CA ILE A 206 -16.04 0.79 35.71
C ILE A 206 -17.32 1.35 35.09
N ASP A 207 -17.47 1.12 33.78
CA ASP A 207 -18.66 1.49 33.01
C ASP A 207 -19.61 0.29 32.87
N ARG A 208 -20.92 0.55 32.67
CA ARG A 208 -21.99 -0.47 32.82
C ARG A 208 -22.49 -1.11 31.51
N TYR A 209 -22.16 -0.59 30.33
CA TYR A 209 -22.98 -0.85 29.13
C TYR A 209 -22.21 -0.85 27.80
N PRO A 210 -22.45 -1.81 26.87
CA PRO A 210 -23.32 -3.00 26.94
C PRO A 210 -22.68 -4.22 27.63
N VAL A 211 -21.38 -4.17 27.91
CA VAL A 211 -20.64 -5.08 28.78
C VAL A 211 -19.93 -4.19 29.80
N PHE A 212 -19.80 -4.64 31.05
CA PHE A 212 -19.03 -3.88 32.03
C PHE A 212 -17.59 -3.72 31.53
N SER A 213 -17.03 -2.52 31.56
CA SER A 213 -15.65 -2.30 31.13
C SER A 213 -14.84 -1.56 32.17
N ILE A 214 -13.60 -1.99 32.37
CA ILE A 214 -12.66 -1.32 33.27
C ILE A 214 -11.75 -0.41 32.45
N SER A 215 -11.85 0.90 32.70
CA SER A 215 -11.08 1.94 32.01
C SER A 215 -9.62 2.00 32.49
N GLU A 216 -8.79 2.77 31.77
CA GLU A 216 -7.38 3.04 32.12
C GLU A 216 -7.20 3.77 33.44
N LYS A 217 -8.26 4.37 33.98
CA LYS A 217 -8.22 5.03 35.29
C LYS A 217 -8.00 4.03 36.42
N CYS A 218 -8.25 2.74 36.21
CA CYS A 218 -8.14 1.69 37.21
C CYS A 218 -6.74 1.64 37.85
N ASP A 219 -6.69 1.76 39.18
CA ASP A 219 -5.47 1.61 40.00
C ASP A 219 -5.13 0.15 40.34
N ARG A 220 -5.92 -0.79 39.81
CA ARG A 220 -5.84 -2.23 40.07
C ARG A 220 -5.93 -2.60 41.57
N CYS A 221 -6.72 -1.88 42.35
CA CYS A 221 -6.90 -2.19 43.78
C CYS A 221 -7.62 -3.52 44.11
N GLY A 222 -8.18 -4.24 43.13
CA GLY A 222 -8.76 -5.58 43.32
C GLY A 222 -10.18 -5.64 43.90
N LYS A 223 -10.74 -4.55 44.43
CA LYS A 223 -12.06 -4.58 45.10
C LYS A 223 -13.20 -5.11 44.24
N CYS A 224 -13.19 -4.80 42.93
CA CYS A 224 -14.21 -5.29 42.00
C CYS A 224 -14.08 -6.80 41.75
N TYR A 225 -12.85 -7.32 41.71
CA TYR A 225 -12.55 -8.74 41.57
C TYR A 225 -13.10 -9.53 42.76
N ASP A 226 -12.80 -9.06 43.98
CA ASP A 226 -13.21 -9.73 45.23
C ASP A 226 -14.73 -9.84 45.40
N ILE A 227 -15.48 -8.83 44.97
CA ILE A 227 -16.94 -8.79 45.14
C ILE A 227 -17.71 -9.48 44.01
N CYS A 228 -17.04 -9.87 42.91
CA CYS A 228 -17.68 -10.38 41.71
C CYS A 228 -18.25 -11.80 41.95
N PRO A 229 -19.58 -11.99 42.01
CA PRO A 229 -20.17 -13.27 42.38
C PRO A 229 -20.01 -14.35 41.30
N SER A 230 -19.87 -13.95 40.04
CA SER A 230 -19.65 -14.87 38.91
C SER A 230 -18.18 -14.99 38.52
N GLN A 231 -17.26 -14.36 39.28
CA GLN A 231 -15.82 -14.35 38.99
C GLN A 231 -15.45 -13.88 37.58
N ALA A 232 -16.32 -13.10 36.94
CA ALA A 232 -16.18 -12.65 35.56
C ALA A 232 -15.11 -11.57 35.34
N ILE A 233 -14.31 -11.23 36.35
CA ILE A 233 -13.32 -10.15 36.28
C ILE A 233 -11.94 -10.77 36.33
N ASP A 234 -11.11 -10.46 35.35
CA ASP A 234 -9.70 -10.79 35.29
C ASP A 234 -8.89 -9.50 35.09
N LEU A 235 -8.05 -9.15 36.07
CA LEU A 235 -7.24 -7.93 36.05
C LEU A 235 -5.86 -8.14 35.39
N GLU A 236 -5.58 -9.34 34.89
CA GLU A 236 -4.39 -9.61 34.10
C GLU A 236 -4.54 -9.09 32.66
N ASP A 237 -3.46 -8.54 32.13
CA ASP A 237 -3.43 -8.03 30.76
C ASP A 237 -3.36 -9.19 29.77
N ASN A 238 -4.51 -9.55 29.21
CA ASN A 238 -4.64 -10.63 28.25
C ASN A 238 -4.75 -10.09 26.82
N ILE A 239 -3.76 -10.37 25.99
CA ILE A 239 -3.78 -10.03 24.56
C ILE A 239 -4.23 -11.25 23.75
N THR A 240 -5.21 -11.04 22.87
CA THR A 240 -5.71 -12.04 21.93
C THR A 240 -5.59 -11.51 20.51
N THR A 241 -5.18 -12.38 19.58
CA THR A 241 -5.14 -12.05 18.16
C THR A 241 -6.38 -12.59 17.45
N MET A 242 -7.09 -11.71 16.76
CA MET A 242 -8.22 -12.05 15.90
C MET A 242 -7.87 -11.82 14.44
N LYS A 243 -8.37 -12.70 13.56
CA LYS A 243 -8.25 -12.55 12.11
C LYS A 243 -9.55 -12.06 11.47
N THR A 244 -9.46 -11.19 10.48
CA THR A 244 -10.60 -10.71 9.68
C THR A 244 -10.18 -10.34 8.26
N GLY A 245 -11.13 -10.32 7.35
CA GLY A 245 -10.91 -9.99 5.94
C GLY A 245 -10.83 -8.50 5.66
N GLN A 246 -11.74 -7.73 6.27
CA GLN A 246 -11.80 -6.28 6.15
C GLN A 246 -12.09 -5.63 7.50
N VAL A 247 -11.74 -4.35 7.64
CA VAL A 247 -11.92 -3.57 8.86
C VAL A 247 -12.57 -2.21 8.54
N LEU A 248 -13.56 -1.83 9.34
CA LEU A 248 -14.13 -0.49 9.39
C LEU A 248 -13.90 0.11 10.78
N ALA A 249 -13.07 1.14 10.87
CA ALA A 249 -12.83 1.90 12.10
C ALA A 249 -13.65 3.19 12.09
N ILE A 250 -14.55 3.35 13.07
CA ILE A 250 -15.34 4.56 13.32
C ILE A 250 -14.63 5.36 14.40
N GLY A 251 -14.03 6.48 14.00
CA GLY A 251 -13.12 7.29 14.81
C GLY A 251 -11.65 7.01 14.48
N LYS A 252 -10.85 8.09 14.44
CA LYS A 252 -9.40 7.98 14.16
C LYS A 252 -8.64 7.69 15.45
N ASN A 253 -7.68 6.77 15.39
CA ASN A 253 -6.74 6.47 16.47
C ASN A 253 -5.32 6.38 15.89
N ALA A 254 -4.30 6.81 16.64
CA ALA A 254 -2.90 6.78 16.21
C ALA A 254 -2.35 5.36 15.99
N ILE A 255 -2.99 4.35 16.59
CA ILE A 255 -2.62 2.92 16.43
C ILE A 255 -3.08 2.37 15.08
N TYR A 256 -4.07 3.01 14.44
CA TYR A 256 -4.60 2.51 13.18
C TYR A 256 -3.64 2.81 12.03
N PRO A 257 -3.46 1.87 11.09
CA PRO A 257 -2.67 2.13 9.89
C PRO A 257 -3.32 3.25 9.07
N ASP A 258 -2.53 3.88 8.20
CA ASP A 258 -3.07 4.78 7.18
C ASP A 258 -4.13 4.06 6.35
N GLU A 259 -5.14 4.82 5.91
CA GLU A 259 -6.26 4.31 5.14
C GLU A 259 -5.75 3.63 3.86
N LYS A 260 -6.17 2.37 3.67
CA LYS A 260 -5.76 1.52 2.56
C LYS A 260 -6.91 0.59 2.22
N LYS A 261 -7.07 0.16 0.96
CA LYS A 261 -8.15 -0.76 0.56
C LYS A 261 -8.28 -1.92 1.55
N GLY A 262 -9.51 -2.22 1.97
CA GLY A 262 -9.84 -3.22 3.00
C GLY A 262 -9.71 -2.76 4.46
N PHE A 263 -9.09 -1.61 4.73
CA PHE A 263 -9.05 -0.95 6.05
C PHE A 263 -9.54 0.50 5.91
N TYR A 264 -10.75 0.75 6.41
CA TYR A 264 -11.44 2.03 6.22
C TYR A 264 -11.54 2.79 7.55
N ILE A 265 -11.29 4.09 7.52
CA ILE A 265 -11.44 4.96 8.70
C ILE A 265 -12.48 6.03 8.40
N THR A 266 -13.48 6.15 9.25
CA THR A 266 -14.47 7.23 9.19
C THR A 266 -14.40 8.11 10.43
N SER A 267 -14.80 9.37 10.28
CA SER A 267 -14.94 10.31 11.40
C SER A 267 -16.21 10.03 12.21
N ILE A 268 -16.20 10.48 13.47
CA ILE A 268 -17.38 10.51 14.34
C ILE A 268 -18.16 11.80 14.03
N GLY A 269 -19.47 11.67 13.80
CA GLY A 269 -20.38 12.80 13.55
C GLY A 269 -20.85 13.48 14.83
N ASN A 270 -21.66 14.53 14.70
CA ASN A 270 -22.20 15.27 15.84
C ASN A 270 -23.18 14.45 16.70
N ASP A 271 -23.81 13.45 16.09
CA ASP A 271 -24.75 12.53 16.70
C ASP A 271 -24.61 11.12 16.10
N VAL A 272 -25.44 10.18 16.56
CA VAL A 272 -25.43 8.79 16.09
C VAL A 272 -25.77 8.72 14.60
N GLU A 273 -26.81 9.42 14.15
CA GLU A 273 -27.27 9.43 12.76
C GLU A 273 -26.19 9.97 11.82
N GLY A 274 -25.53 11.07 12.20
CA GLY A 274 -24.42 11.67 11.46
C GLY A 274 -23.21 10.74 11.38
N THR A 275 -22.88 10.05 12.48
CA THR A 275 -21.80 9.05 12.47
C THR A 275 -22.12 7.88 11.55
N VAL A 276 -23.36 7.38 11.58
CA VAL A 276 -23.82 6.31 10.67
C VAL A 276 -23.74 6.79 9.22
N SER A 277 -24.22 8.00 8.92
CA SER A 277 -24.18 8.60 7.59
C SER A 277 -22.75 8.66 7.02
N LEU A 278 -21.78 9.07 7.83
CA LEU A 278 -20.36 9.11 7.45
C LEU A 278 -19.76 7.72 7.23
N ALA A 279 -20.18 6.72 8.01
CA ALA A 279 -19.67 5.35 7.92
C ALA A 279 -20.25 4.53 6.77
N LEU A 280 -21.45 4.88 6.28
CA LEU A 280 -22.16 4.11 5.25
C LEU A 280 -21.40 3.94 3.93
N PRO A 281 -20.76 4.97 3.34
CA PRO A 281 -19.97 4.80 2.12
C PRO A 281 -18.90 3.72 2.25
N ALA A 282 -18.13 3.74 3.35
CA ALA A 282 -17.11 2.73 3.62
C ALA A 282 -17.74 1.34 3.82
N ALA A 283 -18.87 1.24 4.53
CA ALA A 283 -19.60 -0.01 4.68
C ALA A 283 -20.09 -0.58 3.33
N MET A 284 -20.56 0.27 2.42
CA MET A 284 -20.97 -0.14 1.07
C MET A 284 -19.78 -0.61 0.23
N GLU A 285 -18.64 0.07 0.32
CA GLU A 285 -17.42 -0.36 -0.36
C GLU A 285 -16.94 -1.71 0.14
N ILE A 286 -16.91 -1.93 1.47
CA ILE A 286 -16.59 -3.23 2.08
C ILE A 286 -17.51 -4.33 1.56
N MET A 287 -18.81 -4.05 1.42
CA MET A 287 -19.76 -5.00 0.85
C MET A 287 -19.49 -5.26 -0.64
N ALA A 288 -19.19 -4.23 -1.43
CA ALA A 288 -18.85 -4.39 -2.85
C ALA A 288 -17.57 -5.24 -3.05
N ASN A 289 -16.62 -5.11 -2.13
CA ASN A 289 -15.36 -5.83 -2.13
C ASN A 289 -15.49 -7.34 -1.84
N THR A 290 -16.63 -7.83 -1.35
CA THR A 290 -16.85 -9.28 -1.18
C THR A 290 -16.88 -10.05 -2.51
N GLY A 291 -16.96 -9.36 -3.66
CA GLY A 291 -16.72 -9.93 -4.99
C GLY A 291 -15.25 -9.99 -5.42
N GLY A 292 -14.33 -9.52 -4.56
CA GLY A 292 -12.92 -9.41 -4.84
C GLY A 292 -12.44 -7.96 -5.01
N ILE A 293 -11.32 -7.63 -4.39
CA ILE A 293 -10.63 -6.34 -4.44
C ILE A 293 -9.53 -6.42 -5.50
N GLU A 294 -9.64 -5.61 -6.56
CA GLU A 294 -8.53 -5.42 -7.49
C GLU A 294 -7.39 -4.61 -6.84
N ARG A 295 -6.20 -5.20 -6.83
CA ARG A 295 -4.96 -4.57 -6.36
C ARG A 295 -3.79 -4.94 -7.26
N ASP A 296 -2.90 -3.98 -7.48
CA ASP A 296 -1.59 -4.18 -8.09
C ASP A 296 -0.68 -4.97 -7.13
N SER A 297 0.13 -5.88 -7.66
CA SER A 297 1.00 -6.73 -6.85
C SER A 297 2.36 -6.07 -6.69
N PRO A 298 2.68 -5.49 -5.52
CA PRO A 298 3.85 -4.63 -5.38
C PRO A 298 5.18 -5.38 -5.50
N ALA A 299 5.16 -6.72 -5.54
CA ALA A 299 6.31 -7.54 -5.85
C ALA A 299 5.89 -8.87 -6.50
N LYS A 300 6.84 -9.51 -7.16
CA LYS A 300 6.75 -10.85 -7.79
C LYS A 300 7.88 -11.72 -7.28
N ALA A 301 7.63 -13.00 -7.05
CA ALA A 301 8.67 -13.97 -6.75
C ALA A 301 8.87 -14.96 -7.91
N ILE A 302 10.10 -15.10 -8.41
CA ILE A 302 10.45 -16.10 -9.44
C ILE A 302 10.76 -17.43 -8.76
N MET A 303 9.72 -18.14 -8.29
CA MET A 303 9.87 -19.29 -7.41
C MET A 303 10.62 -20.47 -8.07
N GLU A 304 10.66 -20.55 -9.40
CA GLU A 304 11.46 -21.54 -10.13
C GLU A 304 12.95 -21.44 -9.81
N GLY A 305 13.43 -20.23 -9.52
CA GLY A 305 14.80 -19.97 -9.09
C GLY A 305 15.10 -20.41 -7.65
N CYS A 306 14.07 -20.66 -6.83
CA CYS A 306 14.25 -20.87 -5.40
C CYS A 306 15.08 -22.13 -5.10
N ALA A 307 16.02 -21.99 -4.17
CA ALA A 307 16.84 -23.10 -3.68
C ALA A 307 16.15 -23.90 -2.56
N ALA A 308 15.16 -23.32 -1.87
CA ALA A 308 14.45 -23.99 -0.79
C ALA A 308 13.59 -25.14 -1.33
N GLY A 309 13.74 -26.33 -0.75
CA GLY A 309 12.98 -27.53 -1.09
C GLY A 309 13.38 -28.23 -2.39
N LYS A 310 14.49 -27.84 -3.01
CA LYS A 310 15.05 -28.56 -4.19
C LYS A 310 15.82 -29.83 -3.82
N SER A 311 16.33 -29.92 -2.58
CA SER A 311 17.17 -31.04 -2.12
C SER A 311 16.44 -32.00 -1.16
N GLY A 312 15.17 -31.78 -0.85
CA GLY A 312 14.44 -32.55 0.19
C GLY A 312 14.87 -32.21 1.63
N PHE A 313 15.69 -31.17 1.82
CA PHE A 313 16.12 -30.66 3.12
C PHE A 313 15.66 -29.21 3.31
N GLN A 314 15.51 -28.80 4.58
CA GLN A 314 15.18 -27.43 4.94
C GLN A 314 16.25 -26.46 4.40
N GLY A 315 15.90 -25.71 3.36
CA GLY A 315 16.78 -24.74 2.69
C GLY A 315 16.79 -23.37 3.37
N CYS A 316 17.16 -22.34 2.61
CA CYS A 316 17.21 -20.94 3.07
C CYS A 316 15.88 -20.46 3.69
N THR A 317 15.96 -19.74 4.82
CA THR A 317 14.80 -19.18 5.57
C THR A 317 14.83 -17.65 5.71
N LEU A 318 15.71 -16.95 4.96
CA LEU A 318 15.97 -15.53 5.20
C LEU A 318 14.73 -14.66 4.91
N CYS A 319 14.10 -14.85 3.75
CA CYS A 319 12.92 -14.07 3.34
C CYS A 319 11.70 -14.31 4.23
N GLU A 320 11.56 -15.54 4.75
CA GLU A 320 10.52 -15.91 5.73
C GLU A 320 10.70 -15.11 7.02
N LYS A 321 11.92 -15.09 7.57
CA LYS A 321 12.24 -14.32 8.78
C LYS A 321 12.14 -12.81 8.58
N ALA A 322 12.37 -12.33 7.36
CA ALA A 322 12.29 -10.90 7.02
C ALA A 322 10.85 -10.41 6.74
N CYS A 323 9.90 -11.32 6.48
CA CYS A 323 8.55 -10.94 6.10
C CYS A 323 7.65 -10.76 7.32
N HIS A 324 7.47 -9.51 7.75
CA HIS A 324 6.56 -9.15 8.85
C HIS A 324 5.07 -9.16 8.45
N HIS A 325 4.77 -9.38 7.16
CA HIS A 325 3.41 -9.33 6.62
C HIS A 325 2.82 -10.71 6.33
N GLY A 326 3.57 -11.80 6.56
CA GLY A 326 3.10 -13.15 6.28
C GLY A 326 2.98 -13.53 4.80
N ALA A 327 3.51 -12.69 3.89
CA ALA A 327 3.54 -12.96 2.45
C ALA A 327 4.48 -14.11 2.06
N ILE A 328 5.37 -14.56 2.95
CA ILE A 328 6.23 -15.72 2.72
C ILE A 328 5.76 -16.86 3.61
N ILE A 329 5.21 -17.90 2.99
CA ILE A 329 4.64 -19.05 3.68
C ILE A 329 5.54 -20.26 3.45
N ARG A 330 6.01 -20.89 4.53
CA ARG A 330 6.73 -22.16 4.43
C ARG A 330 5.73 -23.33 4.52
N LYS A 331 5.85 -24.27 3.58
CA LYS A 331 5.22 -25.59 3.63
C LYS A 331 6.34 -26.61 3.50
N ASP A 332 6.67 -27.26 4.62
CA ASP A 332 7.80 -28.17 4.74
C ASP A 332 9.14 -27.51 4.36
N ASP A 333 9.84 -28.06 3.36
CA ASP A 333 11.11 -27.57 2.85
C ASP A 333 10.97 -26.45 1.81
N LYS A 334 9.75 -26.24 1.28
CA LYS A 334 9.44 -25.23 0.25
C LYS A 334 8.88 -23.96 0.86
N ILE A 335 9.13 -22.85 0.17
CA ILE A 335 8.47 -21.56 0.43
C ILE A 335 7.55 -21.23 -0.72
N THR A 336 6.45 -20.53 -0.41
CA THR A 336 5.56 -19.91 -1.38
C THR A 336 5.46 -18.44 -1.07
N PHE A 337 5.31 -17.62 -2.11
CA PHE A 337 5.08 -16.20 -1.98
C PHE A 337 3.61 -15.90 -2.26
N ASP A 338 2.94 -15.34 -1.27
CA ASP A 338 1.60 -14.80 -1.41
C ASP A 338 1.68 -13.31 -1.79
N GLU A 339 1.48 -13.05 -3.08
CA GLU A 339 1.44 -11.71 -3.66
C GLU A 339 0.35 -10.83 -3.02
N ILE A 340 -0.70 -11.44 -2.47
CA ILE A 340 -1.85 -10.75 -1.85
C ILE A 340 -1.45 -10.10 -0.52
N SER A 341 -0.84 -10.89 0.37
CA SER A 341 -0.36 -10.41 1.67
C SER A 341 0.85 -9.49 1.55
N CYS A 342 1.44 -9.34 0.35
CA CYS A 342 2.58 -8.47 0.14
C CYS A 342 2.19 -6.99 0.19
N THR A 343 2.94 -6.24 0.99
CA THR A 343 2.78 -4.78 1.13
C THR A 343 3.76 -3.99 0.27
N GLY A 344 4.73 -4.65 -0.37
CA GLY A 344 5.76 -3.98 -1.16
C GLY A 344 6.94 -3.43 -0.36
N CYS A 345 7.10 -3.81 0.91
CA CYS A 345 8.18 -3.27 1.75
C CYS A 345 9.61 -3.68 1.33
N GLY A 346 9.77 -4.67 0.44
CA GLY A 346 11.07 -5.07 -0.12
C GLY A 346 12.00 -5.84 0.83
N ALA A 347 11.58 -6.14 2.06
CA ALA A 347 12.43 -6.85 3.04
C ALA A 347 12.88 -8.24 2.56
N CYS A 348 12.02 -8.96 1.82
CA CYS A 348 12.38 -10.25 1.24
C CYS A 348 13.39 -10.11 0.09
N ALA A 349 13.31 -9.01 -0.69
CA ALA A 349 14.22 -8.74 -1.79
C ALA A 349 15.65 -8.43 -1.30
N SER A 350 15.79 -7.72 -0.18
CA SER A 350 17.10 -7.35 0.38
C SER A 350 17.87 -8.53 0.97
N VAL A 351 17.17 -9.55 1.47
CA VAL A 351 17.79 -10.72 2.12
C VAL A 351 17.91 -11.93 1.20
N CYS A 352 17.28 -11.91 0.02
CA CYS A 352 17.31 -13.05 -0.91
C CYS A 352 18.63 -13.08 -1.68
N PRO A 353 19.52 -14.06 -1.44
CA PRO A 353 20.87 -14.08 -2.03
C PRO A 353 20.87 -14.34 -3.55
N ILE A 354 19.74 -14.79 -4.09
CA ILE A 354 19.52 -15.09 -5.51
C ILE A 354 18.45 -14.19 -6.14
N SER A 355 18.07 -13.11 -5.43
CA SER A 355 17.19 -12.05 -5.94
C SER A 355 15.87 -12.53 -6.56
N LEU A 356 15.18 -13.45 -5.88
CA LEU A 356 13.89 -14.00 -6.35
C LEU A 356 12.77 -12.97 -6.39
N PHE A 357 12.75 -12.09 -5.39
CA PHE A 357 11.69 -11.11 -5.20
C PHE A 357 12.03 -9.86 -6.01
N ARG A 358 11.25 -9.62 -7.05
CA ARG A 358 11.30 -8.41 -7.88
C ARG A 358 10.19 -7.49 -7.43
N MET A 359 10.53 -6.25 -7.12
CA MET A 359 9.52 -5.23 -6.86
C MET A 359 8.82 -4.88 -8.19
N GLU A 360 7.58 -4.37 -8.10
CA GLU A 360 6.78 -4.00 -9.28
C GLU A 360 7.47 -2.92 -10.12
N ASP A 361 8.13 -1.99 -9.45
CA ASP A 361 9.27 -1.29 -10.00
C ASP A 361 10.44 -2.28 -10.06
N ASP A 362 10.78 -2.75 -11.26
CA ASP A 362 12.02 -3.50 -11.50
C ASP A 362 13.23 -2.56 -11.32
N ILE A 363 13.43 -2.08 -10.10
CA ILE A 363 14.44 -1.10 -9.72
C ILE A 363 15.83 -1.66 -10.01
N TYR A 364 16.01 -2.97 -9.88
CA TYR A 364 17.26 -3.65 -10.22
C TYR A 364 17.50 -3.67 -11.72
N GLY A 365 16.49 -3.97 -12.54
CA GLY A 365 16.58 -3.82 -13.99
C GLY A 365 16.79 -2.37 -14.40
N LYS A 366 16.06 -1.41 -13.82
CA LYS A 366 16.27 0.04 -14.03
C LYS A 366 17.71 0.42 -13.70
N MET A 367 18.25 -0.05 -12.57
CA MET A 367 19.65 0.15 -12.18
C MET A 367 20.61 -0.50 -13.18
N GLU A 368 20.38 -1.75 -13.59
CA GLU A 368 21.21 -2.47 -14.54
C GLU A 368 21.23 -1.78 -15.91
N TYR A 369 20.10 -1.31 -16.42
CA TYR A 369 20.01 -0.55 -17.67
C TYR A 369 20.68 0.83 -17.55
N LEU A 370 20.47 1.56 -16.46
CA LEU A 370 21.12 2.86 -16.21
C LEU A 370 22.64 2.72 -16.07
N LEU A 371 23.12 1.66 -15.41
CA LEU A 371 24.55 1.38 -15.24
C LEU A 371 25.18 0.77 -16.50
N GLY A 372 24.43 -0.08 -17.20
CA GLY A 372 24.84 -0.87 -18.37
C GLY A 372 24.83 -0.09 -19.68
N GLY A 373 23.94 0.90 -19.83
CA GLY A 373 23.94 1.85 -20.96
C GLY A 373 25.24 2.64 -21.12
N TYR A 374 26.12 2.58 -20.11
CA TYR A 374 27.43 3.23 -20.03
C TYR A 374 28.61 2.27 -19.84
N LEU A 375 28.45 0.97 -20.14
CA LEU A 375 29.59 0.07 -20.35
C LEU A 375 29.77 -0.14 -21.84
N PRO A 376 30.51 0.72 -22.56
CA PRO A 376 30.99 0.34 -23.87
C PRO A 376 31.81 -0.93 -23.68
N SER A 377 31.50 -1.97 -24.42
CA SER A 377 32.30 -3.20 -24.52
C SER A 377 33.73 -2.95 -25.01
N ASN A 378 34.15 -1.69 -25.23
CA ASN A 378 35.47 -1.33 -25.75
C ASN A 378 36.04 0.05 -25.34
N SER A 379 35.50 0.76 -24.33
CA SER A 379 36.18 1.99 -23.88
C SER A 379 37.31 1.65 -22.92
N ARG A 380 38.54 1.98 -23.34
CA ARG A 380 39.72 1.97 -22.45
C ARG A 380 39.36 2.78 -21.19
N ARG A 381 39.67 2.19 -20.03
CA ARG A 381 39.65 2.82 -18.70
C ARG A 381 40.58 4.05 -18.69
N THR A 382 40.16 5.16 -19.27
CA THR A 382 40.86 6.43 -19.16
C THR A 382 39.84 7.41 -18.60
N GLU A 383 40.03 7.74 -17.32
CA GLU A 383 39.18 8.54 -16.44
C GLU A 383 37.97 7.81 -15.80
N LYS A 384 38.19 7.33 -14.57
CA LYS A 384 37.12 6.92 -13.65
C LYS A 384 36.34 8.16 -13.22
N THR A 385 35.34 8.56 -13.98
CA THR A 385 34.29 9.44 -13.45
C THR A 385 33.55 8.68 -12.34
N ARG A 386 33.43 9.31 -11.16
CA ARG A 386 32.68 8.72 -10.04
C ARG A 386 31.19 8.88 -10.36
N LYS A 387 30.52 7.76 -10.62
CA LYS A 387 29.08 7.76 -10.91
C LYS A 387 28.26 7.88 -9.62
N ILE A 388 27.19 8.66 -9.66
CA ILE A 388 26.25 8.87 -8.56
C ILE A 388 24.88 8.32 -8.98
N LEU A 389 24.44 7.24 -8.34
CA LEU A 389 23.08 6.76 -8.45
C LEU A 389 22.25 7.37 -7.33
N MET A 390 21.24 8.17 -7.68
CA MET A 390 20.35 8.83 -6.72
C MET A 390 19.04 8.07 -6.61
N PHE A 391 18.69 7.64 -5.40
CA PHE A 391 17.39 7.03 -5.08
C PHE A 391 16.46 8.10 -4.50
N THR A 392 15.27 8.25 -5.06
CA THR A 392 14.31 9.27 -4.65
C THR A 392 12.92 8.65 -4.49
N CYS A 393 12.24 8.95 -3.38
CA CYS A 393 10.83 8.62 -3.23
C CYS A 393 9.95 9.63 -3.98
N GLU A 394 8.69 9.28 -4.21
CA GLU A 394 7.73 10.13 -4.93
C GLU A 394 7.56 11.51 -4.31
N HIS A 395 7.60 11.60 -2.97
CA HIS A 395 7.52 12.88 -2.24
C HIS A 395 8.67 13.85 -2.53
N SER A 396 9.80 13.36 -3.04
CA SER A 396 10.97 14.18 -3.37
C SER A 396 10.98 14.69 -4.80
N ILE A 397 10.09 14.18 -5.68
CA ILE A 397 10.03 14.56 -7.09
C ILE A 397 9.82 16.08 -7.27
N PRO A 398 8.90 16.76 -6.54
CA PRO A 398 8.70 18.20 -6.70
C PRO A 398 9.95 19.03 -6.39
N LEU A 399 10.81 18.55 -5.49
CA LEU A 399 12.07 19.22 -5.15
C LEU A 399 13.08 19.09 -6.29
N LEU A 400 13.14 17.93 -6.95
CA LEU A 400 14.00 17.71 -8.12
C LEU A 400 13.54 18.51 -9.33
N ASP A 401 12.22 18.54 -9.57
CA ASP A 401 11.64 19.40 -10.61
C ASP A 401 12.03 20.85 -10.32
N LYS A 402 11.94 21.30 -9.06
CA LYS A 402 12.33 22.67 -8.68
C LYS A 402 13.82 22.95 -8.90
N ALA A 403 14.70 22.00 -8.58
CA ALA A 403 16.13 22.13 -8.85
C ALA A 403 16.41 22.25 -10.36
N GLY A 404 15.66 21.51 -11.18
CA GLY A 404 15.71 21.58 -12.63
C GLY A 404 15.21 22.90 -13.21
N GLU A 405 14.10 23.44 -12.69
CA GLU A 405 13.60 24.78 -13.03
C GLU A 405 14.61 25.87 -12.71
N LEU A 406 15.30 25.75 -11.57
CA LEU A 406 16.37 26.64 -11.15
C LEU A 406 17.69 26.40 -11.91
N ARG A 407 17.74 25.39 -12.79
CA ARG A 407 18.90 24.98 -13.59
C ARG A 407 20.14 24.71 -12.75
N ILE A 408 19.95 24.11 -11.58
CA ILE A 408 21.06 23.69 -10.73
C ILE A 408 21.84 22.61 -11.49
N LYS A 409 23.08 22.92 -11.87
CA LYS A 409 23.97 21.98 -12.58
C LYS A 409 24.47 20.91 -11.61
N TYR A 410 24.45 19.66 -12.06
CA TYR A 410 25.04 18.51 -11.38
C TYR A 410 25.58 17.54 -12.45
N PRO A 411 26.53 16.64 -12.14
CA PRO A 411 27.01 15.69 -13.14
C PRO A 411 25.87 14.82 -13.67
N ALA A 412 25.81 14.60 -15.00
CA ALA A 412 24.76 13.78 -15.60
C ALA A 412 24.88 12.28 -15.31
N VAL A 413 26.01 11.86 -14.71
CA VAL A 413 26.31 10.47 -14.31
C VAL A 413 27.26 10.43 -13.12
#